data_AF-A0A661MSK9-F1
#
_entry.id   AF-A0A661MSK9-F1
#
_cell.length_a   1.000
_cell.length_b   1.000
_cell.length_c   1.000
_cell.angle_alpha   90.00
_cell.angle_beta   90.00
_cell.angle_gamma   90.00
#
_symmetry.space_group_name_H-M   'P 1'
#
loop_
_entity.id
_entity.type
_entity.pdbx_description
1 polymer ?
#
loop_
_entity_poly.entity_id
_entity_poly.type
_entity_poly.pdbx_seq_one_letter_code
_entity_poly.pdbx_strand_id
1 'polypeptide(L)'
;MDLEKKYRLRVKNCIGTIIDVHKIIGDKYDNEDFLAQFQELKEAVDCLDMSMVSEGDVLMVERATNALLRELQCIFKTGELGPVYEQPKH
;
A
#
# COMPACT_ATOMS: atom_id res chain seq x y z
N MET A 1 -0.74 16.63 15.71
CA MET A 1 -0.58 15.18 15.51
C MET A 1 0.84 14.83 15.91
N ASP A 2 1.01 13.83 16.76
CA ASP A 2 2.32 13.32 17.18
C ASP A 2 3.10 12.75 15.98
N LEU A 3 4.42 13.00 15.90
CA LEU A 3 5.25 12.68 14.73
C LEU A 3 5.26 11.16 14.47
N GLU A 4 5.35 10.38 15.54
CA GLU A 4 5.28 8.92 15.50
C GLU A 4 3.96 8.42 14.91
N LYS A 5 2.84 9.03 15.32
CA LYS A 5 1.51 8.72 14.77
C LYS A 5 1.43 9.06 13.29
N LYS A 6 2.05 10.16 12.86
CA LYS A 6 2.13 10.54 11.44
C LYS A 6 2.92 9.50 10.64
N TYR A 7 4.05 9.03 11.15
CA TYR A 7 4.88 8.03 10.47
C TYR A 7 4.18 6.69 10.35
N ARG A 8 3.57 6.22 11.44
CA ARG A 8 2.75 5.01 11.43
C ARG A 8 1.65 5.10 10.39
N LEU A 9 0.90 6.20 10.36
CA LEU A 9 -0.19 6.39 9.40
C LEU A 9 0.29 6.32 7.95
N ARG A 10 1.41 6.98 7.63
CA ARG A 10 1.99 6.97 6.27
C ARG A 10 2.39 5.56 5.84
N VAL A 11 3.12 4.83 6.69
CA VAL A 11 3.51 3.44 6.39
C VAL A 11 2.29 2.54 6.23
N LYS A 12 1.27 2.67 7.10
CA LYS A 12 0.02 1.91 6.98
C LYS A 12 -0.74 2.23 5.70
N ASN A 13 -0.72 3.48 5.24
CA ASN A 13 -1.36 3.87 3.99
C ASN A 13 -0.64 3.25 2.78
N CYS A 14 0.70 3.21 2.80
CA CYS A 14 1.48 2.53 1.76
C CYS A 14 1.10 1.04 1.66
N ILE A 15 1.11 0.32 2.78
CA ILE A 15 0.75 -1.10 2.81
C ILE A 15 -0.72 -1.30 2.41
N GLY A 16 -1.63 -0.47 2.92
CA GLY A 16 -3.04 -0.50 2.56
C GLY A 16 -3.26 -0.35 1.05
N THR A 17 -2.55 0.57 0.40
CA THR A 17 -2.65 0.78 -1.04
C THR A 17 -2.20 -0.47 -1.81
N ILE A 18 -1.13 -1.13 -1.37
CA ILE A 18 -0.63 -2.36 -1.99
C ILE A 18 -1.68 -3.48 -1.86
N ILE A 19 -2.29 -3.64 -0.67
CA ILE A 19 -3.36 -4.62 -0.44
C ILE A 19 -4.54 -4.37 -1.38
N ASP A 20 -5.00 -3.12 -1.51
CA ASP A 20 -6.15 -2.78 -2.35
C ASP A 20 -5.89 -3.08 -3.82
N VAL A 21 -4.69 -2.73 -4.31
CA VAL A 21 -4.24 -3.06 -5.66
C VAL A 21 -4.18 -4.57 -5.89
N HIS A 22 -3.62 -5.31 -4.93
CA HIS A 22 -3.52 -6.76 -5.04
C HIS A 22 -4.86 -7.46 -4.95
N LYS A 23 -5.85 -6.94 -4.23
CA LYS A 23 -7.20 -7.54 -4.20
C LYS A 23 -7.82 -7.54 -5.59
N ILE A 24 -7.73 -6.42 -6.30
CA ILE A 24 -8.28 -6.27 -7.65
C ILE A 24 -7.57 -7.19 -8.66
N ILE A 25 -6.25 -7.34 -8.52
CA ILE A 25 -5.48 -8.28 -9.34
C ILE A 25 -5.84 -9.72 -8.94
N GLY A 26 -5.89 -10.03 -7.64
CA GLY A 26 -6.17 -11.35 -7.08
C GLY A 26 -7.54 -11.88 -7.49
N ASP A 27 -8.58 -11.04 -7.44
CA ASP A 27 -9.93 -11.37 -7.91
C ASP A 27 -9.95 -11.83 -9.37
N LYS A 28 -8.95 -11.45 -10.19
CA LYS A 28 -8.82 -11.84 -11.59
C LYS A 28 -7.82 -12.99 -11.82
N TYR A 29 -6.81 -13.16 -10.97
CA TYR A 29 -5.67 -14.06 -11.21
C TYR A 29 -5.43 -15.11 -10.10
N ASP A 30 -6.31 -15.22 -9.10
CA ASP A 30 -6.37 -16.29 -8.09
C ASP A 30 -5.08 -16.44 -7.25
N ASN A 31 -4.62 -15.34 -6.63
CA ASN A 31 -3.37 -15.28 -5.86
C ASN A 31 -3.60 -14.71 -4.45
N GLU A 32 -4.17 -15.54 -3.56
CA GLU A 32 -4.59 -15.14 -2.21
C GLU A 32 -3.43 -15.09 -1.18
N ASP A 33 -2.41 -15.94 -1.31
CA ASP A 33 -1.31 -16.08 -0.33
C ASP A 33 -0.52 -14.77 -0.14
N PHE A 34 -0.38 -13.97 -1.20
CA PHE A 34 0.37 -12.72 -1.16
C PHE A 34 -0.37 -11.60 -0.39
N LEU A 35 -1.71 -11.64 -0.37
CA LEU A 35 -2.53 -10.67 0.37
C LEU A 35 -2.39 -10.86 1.88
N ALA A 36 -2.30 -12.11 2.34
CA ALA A 36 -2.14 -12.43 3.75
C ALA A 36 -0.85 -11.81 4.32
N GLN A 37 0.27 -11.92 3.60
CA GLN A 37 1.57 -11.38 4.04
C GLN A 37 1.55 -9.85 4.21
N PHE A 38 0.89 -9.12 3.32
CA PHE A 38 0.77 -7.66 3.48
C PHE A 38 -0.17 -7.27 4.61
N GLN A 39 -1.23 -8.05 4.85
CA GLN A 39 -2.12 -7.84 5.98
C GLN A 39 -1.38 -8.05 7.31
N GLU A 40 -0.59 -9.12 7.42
CA GLU A 40 0.30 -9.36 8.56
C GLU A 40 1.32 -8.23 8.73
N LEU A 41 1.92 -7.73 7.63
CA LEU A 41 2.84 -6.59 7.68
C LEU A 41 2.14 -5.32 8.20
N LYS A 42 0.90 -5.06 7.76
CA LYS A 42 0.10 -3.91 8.22
C LYS A 42 -0.15 -3.96 9.72
N GLU A 43 -0.38 -5.16 10.27
CA GLU A 43 -0.56 -5.41 11.70
C GLU A 43 0.76 -5.31 12.47
N ALA A 44 1.85 -5.86 11.92
CA ALA A 44 3.18 -5.73 12.50
C ALA A 44 3.62 -4.26 12.62
N VAL A 45 3.21 -3.41 11.68
CA VAL A 45 3.45 -1.96 11.75
C VAL A 45 2.75 -1.31 12.95
N ASP A 46 1.70 -1.90 13.53
CA ASP A 46 1.11 -1.39 14.79
C ASP A 46 2.01 -1.65 16.01
N CYS A 47 2.87 -2.65 15.95
CA CYS A 47 3.82 -3.00 17.01
C CYS A 47 5.18 -2.30 16.86
N LEU A 48 5.46 -1.66 15.72
CA LEU A 48 6.72 -0.94 15.50
C LEU A 48 6.86 0.25 16.46
N ASP A 49 8.05 0.38 17.04
CA ASP A 49 8.45 1.57 17.78
C ASP A 49 8.82 2.67 16.78
N MET A 50 7.93 3.66 16.66
CA MET A 50 8.07 4.75 15.69
C MET A 50 9.05 5.83 16.16
N SER A 51 9.48 5.81 17.43
CA SER A 51 10.49 6.75 17.94
C SER A 51 11.87 6.52 17.31
N MET A 52 12.11 5.31 16.81
CA MET A 52 13.34 4.89 16.13
C MET A 52 13.28 5.07 14.61
N VAL A 53 12.15 5.51 14.07
CA VAL A 53 11.92 5.66 12.63
C VAL A 53 12.17 7.10 12.21
N SER A 54 12.99 7.29 11.18
CA SER A 54 13.25 8.61 10.61
C SER A 54 12.30 8.93 9.45
N GLU A 55 12.20 10.22 9.11
CA GLU A 55 11.52 10.65 7.88
C GLU A 55 12.09 9.95 6.64
N GLY A 56 13.40 9.70 6.62
CA GLY A 56 14.09 9.05 5.51
C GLY A 56 13.60 7.62 5.28
N ASP A 57 13.35 6.87 6.37
CA ASP A 57 12.84 5.51 6.32
C ASP A 57 11.41 5.48 5.77
N VAL A 58 10.55 6.41 6.23
CA VAL A 58 9.18 6.54 5.73
C VAL A 58 9.18 6.91 4.24
N LEU A 59 10.03 7.84 3.82
CA LEU A 59 10.19 8.22 2.42
C LEU A 59 10.69 7.06 1.56
N MET A 60 11.53 6.18 2.11
CA MET A 60 11.98 4.98 1.41
C MET A 60 10.80 4.04 1.11
N VAL A 61 9.94 3.79 2.10
CA VAL A 61 8.72 2.97 1.94
C VAL A 61 7.77 3.61 0.92
N GLU A 62 7.55 4.92 1.00
CA GLU A 62 6.71 5.64 0.05
C GLU A 62 7.25 5.56 -1.39
N ARG A 63 8.57 5.70 -1.56
CA ARG A 63 9.22 5.58 -2.88
C ARG A 63 9.11 4.18 -3.46
N ALA A 64 9.38 3.16 -2.66
CA ALA A 64 9.25 1.75 -3.07
C ALA A 64 7.81 1.43 -3.46
N THR A 65 6.84 1.87 -2.65
CA THR A 65 5.40 1.71 -2.94
C THR A 65 5.03 2.39 -4.24
N ASN A 66 5.43 3.66 -4.44
CA ASN A 66 5.13 4.38 -5.67
C ASN A 66 5.81 3.79 -6.92
N ALA A 67 6.99 3.18 -6.79
CA ALA A 67 7.64 2.48 -7.88
C ALA A 67 6.83 1.24 -8.29
N LEU A 68 6.43 0.42 -7.33
CA LEU A 68 5.57 -0.75 -7.57
C LEU A 68 4.24 -0.34 -8.25
N LEU A 69 3.59 0.71 -7.76
CA LEU A 69 2.33 1.19 -8.35
C LEU A 69 2.49 1.66 -9.80
N ARG A 70 3.65 2.22 -10.16
CA ARG A 70 3.94 2.63 -11.55
C ARG A 70 4.13 1.42 -12.46
N GLU A 71 4.76 0.35 -11.97
CA GLU A 71 4.91 -0.89 -12.73
C GLU A 71 3.55 -1.56 -12.96
N LEU A 72 2.69 -1.58 -11.93
CA LEU A 72 1.34 -2.14 -12.03
C LEU A 72 0.37 -1.25 -12.82
N GLN A 73 0.69 0.04 -13.01
CA GLN A 73 -0.17 1.00 -13.72
C GLN A 73 -0.56 0.52 -15.12
N CYS A 74 0.34 -0.19 -15.82
CA CYS A 74 0.07 -0.74 -17.15
C CYS A 74 -1.15 -1.68 -17.14
N ILE A 75 -1.31 -2.49 -16.10
CA ILE A 75 -2.39 -3.47 -15.96
C ILE A 75 -3.76 -2.77 -15.79
N PHE A 76 -3.78 -1.65 -15.05
CA PHE A 76 -5.01 -0.87 -14.85
C PHE A 76 -5.35 0.03 -16.04
N LYS A 77 -4.35 0.58 -16.74
CA LYS A 77 -4.55 1.47 -17.89
C LYS A 77 -5.01 0.75 -19.15
N THR A 78 -4.65 -0.51 -19.36
CA THR A 78 -5.11 -1.30 -20.50
C THR A 78 -6.61 -1.65 -20.43
N GLY A 79 -7.31 -1.22 -19.38
CA GLY A 79 -8.77 -1.34 -19.25
C GLY A 79 -9.24 -2.70 -18.74
N GLU A 80 -8.31 -3.55 -18.33
CA GLU A 80 -8.57 -4.94 -17.98
C GLU A 80 -9.08 -5.16 -16.54
N LEU A 81 -8.89 -4.17 -15.65
CA LEU A 81 -9.21 -4.25 -14.22
C LEU A 81 -9.96 -3.04 -13.66
N GLY A 82 -10.21 -1.99 -14.47
CA GLY A 82 -10.82 -0.75 -13.99
C GLY A 82 -9.93 0.04 -13.01
N PRO A 83 -10.40 1.15 -12.44
CA PRO A 83 -9.63 1.92 -11.44
C PRO A 83 -9.65 1.25 -10.06
N VAL A 84 -8.57 1.41 -9.30
CA VAL A 84 -8.47 0.86 -7.92
C VAL A 84 -9.44 1.53 -6.94
N TYR A 85 -9.60 2.84 -7.09
CA TYR A 85 -10.52 3.65 -6.30
C TYR A 85 -11.46 4.41 -7.23
N GLU A 86 -12.73 4.55 -6.83
CA GLU A 86 -13.68 5.37 -7.58
C GLU A 86 -13.21 6.83 -7.62
N GLN A 87 -13.36 7.49 -8.77
CA GLN A 87 -13.14 8.93 -8.83
C GLN A 87 -14.27 9.65 -8.08
N PRO A 88 -13.96 10.64 -7.23
CA PRO A 88 -15.00 11.40 -6.54
C PRO A 88 -15.95 12.03 -7.57
N LYS A 89 -17.25 11.77 -7.43
CA LYS A 89 -18.28 12.44 -8.22
C LYS A 89 -18.35 13.89 -7.74
N HIS A 90 -17.93 14.82 -8.59
CA HIS A 90 -18.10 16.26 -8.40
C HIS A 90 -19.55 16.69 -8.59
#